data_AF-A0A433Q4K5-F1
#
_entry.id   AF-A0A433Q4K5-F1
#
_cell.length_a   1.000
_cell.length_b   1.000
_cell.length_c   1.000
_cell.angle_alpha   90.00
_cell.angle_beta   90.00
_cell.angle_gamma   90.00
#
_symmetry.space_group_name_H-M   'P 1'
#
loop_
_entity.id
_entity.type
_entity.pdbx_description
1 polymer ?
#
loop_
_entity_poly.entity_id
_entity_poly.type
_entity_poly.pdbx_seq_one_letter_code
_entity_poly.pdbx_strand_id
1 'polypeptide(L)'
;MGKHKDKGGSGSLFAAYMAAMPEPSSGAGANALIEDTPFPESMRASTLLEQISKERGWTDAQVSSDIAVLERNRIYLVRDLRVLSYQSWKSIELLPIVKDLLRQAIVRGIPSEKDLKYQRKKEKKEKKYKDKYKDKDKYKDKYKDKDKDKDNSSSTTSDSTTSGSGSDSDSDDLPSIKRPLTAAILSATTLPARRIALHPSNPSRLLVTTASGATYETDRFCPHKRADLATWGAVVGSALRCSKHSWEFALERGGICARQGKGINACRVNDW
;
A
#
# COMPACT_ATOMS: atom_id res chain seq x y z
N MET A 1 -59.05 16.12 -53.02
CA MET A 1 -58.11 16.61 -51.99
C MET A 1 -57.89 15.48 -51.00
N GLY A 2 -56.64 15.17 -50.62
CA GLY A 2 -56.33 14.18 -49.60
C GLY A 2 -55.15 13.28 -49.95
N LYS A 3 -53.92 13.80 -49.82
CA LYS A 3 -52.68 13.00 -49.83
C LYS A 3 -52.28 12.78 -48.38
N HIS A 4 -52.47 11.58 -47.84
CA HIS A 4 -51.78 11.14 -46.61
C HIS A 4 -50.42 10.60 -47.01
N LYS A 5 -49.37 11.13 -46.38
CA LYS A 5 -47.97 10.76 -46.59
C LYS A 5 -47.46 10.17 -45.29
N ASP A 6 -47.29 8.85 -45.27
CA ASP A 6 -46.55 8.15 -44.24
C ASP A 6 -45.10 8.65 -44.22
N LYS A 7 -44.61 8.96 -43.02
CA LYS A 7 -43.18 9.04 -42.71
C LYS A 7 -42.92 8.15 -41.50
N GLY A 8 -42.48 6.93 -41.79
CA GLY A 8 -41.80 6.08 -40.83
C GLY A 8 -40.50 6.77 -40.40
N GLY A 9 -40.50 7.28 -39.17
CA GLY A 9 -39.28 7.68 -38.49
C GLY A 9 -38.61 6.45 -37.93
N SER A 10 -37.56 5.96 -38.59
CA SER A 10 -36.61 5.02 -38.00
C SER A 10 -35.82 5.76 -36.92
N GLY A 11 -36.44 5.93 -35.75
CA GLY A 11 -35.74 6.36 -34.54
C GLY A 11 -34.70 5.31 -34.23
N SER A 12 -33.44 5.62 -34.54
CA SER A 12 -32.29 4.79 -34.18
C SER A 12 -32.39 4.47 -32.69
N LEU A 13 -32.36 3.18 -32.32
CA LEU A 13 -32.32 2.70 -30.94
C LEU A 13 -31.26 3.44 -30.10
N PHE A 14 -30.20 3.92 -30.77
CA PHE A 14 -29.16 4.73 -30.18
C PHE A 14 -29.62 6.12 -29.71
N ALA A 15 -30.57 6.75 -30.41
CA ALA A 15 -31.14 8.04 -30.02
C ALA A 15 -32.06 7.92 -28.79
N ALA A 16 -32.83 6.82 -28.69
CA ALA A 16 -33.60 6.52 -27.49
C ALA A 16 -32.71 6.23 -26.28
N TYR A 17 -31.56 5.58 -26.49
CA TYR A 17 -30.57 5.31 -25.44
C TYR A 17 -29.87 6.57 -24.93
N MET A 18 -29.48 7.49 -25.82
CA MET A 18 -28.89 8.78 -25.43
C MET A 18 -29.89 9.70 -24.71
N ALA A 19 -31.17 9.66 -25.09
CA ALA A 19 -32.22 10.45 -24.44
C ALA A 19 -32.66 9.90 -23.06
N ALA A 20 -32.33 8.64 -22.75
CA ALA A 20 -32.65 8.01 -21.46
C ALA A 20 -31.55 8.20 -20.40
N MET A 21 -30.44 8.86 -20.74
CA MET A 21 -29.43 9.26 -19.76
C MET A 21 -29.97 10.44 -18.95
N PRO A 22 -29.89 10.42 -17.61
CA PRO A 22 -30.31 11.54 -16.79
C PRO A 22 -29.47 12.77 -17.12
N GLU A 23 -30.13 13.83 -17.59
CA GLU A 23 -29.54 15.15 -17.82
C GLU A 23 -28.86 15.63 -16.52
N PRO A 24 -27.57 16.02 -16.56
CA PRO A 24 -26.93 16.61 -15.41
C PRO A 24 -27.63 17.94 -15.12
N SER A 25 -28.31 18.02 -13.98
CA SER A 25 -29.05 19.20 -13.56
C SER A 25 -28.19 20.45 -13.67
N SER A 26 -28.51 21.26 -14.67
CA SER A 26 -27.94 22.58 -14.92
C SER A 26 -28.33 23.53 -13.79
N GLY A 27 -27.50 23.61 -12.74
CA GLY A 27 -27.83 24.49 -11.62
C GLY A 27 -26.94 24.36 -10.38
N ALA A 28 -25.61 24.36 -10.53
CA ALA A 28 -24.68 24.82 -9.48
C ALA A 28 -23.23 24.73 -9.98
N GLY A 29 -22.54 25.89 -10.02
CA GLY A 29 -21.08 26.03 -9.92
C GLY A 29 -20.19 25.14 -10.80
N ALA A 30 -19.62 25.73 -11.86
CA ALA A 30 -18.56 25.16 -12.70
C ALA A 30 -17.21 24.97 -11.98
N ASN A 31 -17.22 24.23 -10.88
CA ASN A 31 -16.09 23.51 -10.29
C ASN A 31 -16.62 22.13 -9.88
N ALA A 32 -17.22 21.44 -10.84
CA ALA A 32 -17.54 20.04 -10.70
C ALA A 32 -16.22 19.32 -10.38
N LEU A 33 -16.10 18.89 -9.12
CA LEU A 33 -15.29 17.75 -8.75
C LEU A 33 -15.52 16.71 -9.85
N ILE A 34 -14.56 16.57 -10.76
CA ILE A 34 -14.48 15.41 -11.63
C ILE A 34 -14.36 14.28 -10.62
N GLU A 35 -15.49 13.65 -10.34
CA GLU A 35 -15.58 12.51 -9.45
C GLU A 35 -14.52 11.55 -9.93
N ASP A 36 -13.45 11.36 -9.13
CA ASP A 36 -12.23 10.59 -9.40
C ASP A 36 -12.56 9.11 -9.55
N THR A 37 -13.49 8.80 -10.45
CA THR A 37 -13.95 7.48 -10.77
C THR A 37 -12.88 6.88 -11.64
N PRO A 38 -12.18 5.84 -11.17
CA PRO A 38 -11.10 5.24 -11.94
C PRO A 38 -11.65 4.75 -13.27
N PHE A 39 -10.87 4.92 -14.33
CA PHE A 39 -11.25 4.42 -15.65
C PHE A 39 -11.60 2.92 -15.59
N PRO A 40 -12.65 2.47 -16.31
CA PRO A 40 -13.02 1.07 -16.32
C PRO A 40 -11.91 0.21 -16.93
N GLU A 41 -11.69 -0.97 -16.38
CA GLU A 41 -10.62 -1.89 -16.81
C GLU A 41 -10.81 -2.42 -18.24
N SER A 42 -12.05 -2.41 -18.73
CA SER A 42 -12.42 -2.82 -20.09
C SER A 42 -12.16 -1.75 -21.15
N MET A 43 -11.77 -0.52 -20.76
CA MET A 43 -11.43 0.54 -21.71
C MET A 43 -10.17 0.16 -22.50
N ARG A 44 -10.17 0.44 -23.81
CA ARG A 44 -9.00 0.22 -24.66
C ARG A 44 -7.89 1.22 -24.34
N ALA A 45 -6.65 0.73 -24.32
CA ALA A 45 -5.47 1.56 -24.11
C ALA A 45 -5.30 2.61 -25.22
N SER A 46 -5.67 2.29 -26.47
CA SER A 46 -5.65 3.23 -27.59
C SER A 46 -6.61 4.39 -27.39
N THR A 47 -7.86 4.14 -26.96
CA THR A 47 -8.86 5.18 -26.69
C THR A 47 -8.41 6.12 -25.57
N LEU A 48 -7.79 5.56 -24.52
CA LEU A 48 -7.22 6.37 -23.44
C LEU A 48 -6.09 7.27 -23.95
N LEU A 49 -5.21 6.72 -24.78
CA LEU A 49 -4.08 7.47 -25.36
C LEU A 49 -4.57 8.57 -26.31
N GLU A 50 -5.57 8.29 -27.15
CA GLU A 50 -6.23 9.28 -28.00
C GLU A 50 -6.83 10.42 -27.19
N GLN A 51 -7.51 10.12 -26.07
CA GLN A 51 -8.07 11.15 -25.20
C GLN A 51 -6.97 12.06 -24.62
N ILE A 52 -5.91 11.47 -24.08
CA ILE A 52 -4.74 12.23 -23.55
C ILE A 52 -4.11 13.07 -24.66
N SER A 53 -4.01 12.52 -25.88
CA SER A 53 -3.42 13.20 -27.01
C SER A 53 -4.21 14.43 -27.45
N LYS A 54 -5.55 14.34 -27.44
CA LYS A 54 -6.46 15.46 -27.74
C LYS A 54 -6.34 16.56 -26.70
N GLU A 55 -6.25 16.20 -25.42
CA GLU A 55 -6.06 17.15 -24.32
C GLU A 55 -4.71 17.88 -24.39
N ARG A 56 -3.69 17.27 -25.00
CA ARG A 56 -2.32 17.79 -25.08
C ARG A 56 -1.92 18.34 -26.46
N GLY A 57 -2.79 18.24 -27.45
CA GLY A 57 -2.55 18.71 -28.81
C GLY A 57 -1.48 17.92 -29.56
N TRP A 58 -1.39 16.61 -29.38
CA TRP A 58 -0.47 15.78 -30.16
C TRP A 58 -0.99 15.55 -31.59
N THR A 59 -0.06 15.28 -32.51
CA THR A 59 -0.41 14.99 -33.90
C THR A 59 -0.89 13.54 -34.06
N ASP A 60 -1.83 13.30 -34.97
CA ASP A 60 -2.36 11.96 -35.22
C ASP A 60 -1.27 10.94 -35.62
N ALA A 61 -0.21 11.41 -36.28
CA ALA A 61 0.96 10.59 -36.64
C ALA A 61 1.73 10.09 -35.39
N GLN A 62 1.92 10.96 -34.39
CA GLN A 62 2.55 10.57 -33.12
C GLN A 62 1.68 9.58 -32.37
N VAL A 63 0.37 9.86 -32.28
CA VAL A 63 -0.59 8.98 -31.61
C VAL A 63 -0.62 7.60 -32.27
N SER A 64 -0.67 7.56 -33.59
CA SER A 64 -0.66 6.29 -34.36
C SER A 64 0.63 5.50 -34.14
N SER A 65 1.78 6.18 -34.07
CA SER A 65 3.07 5.54 -33.75
C SER A 65 3.06 4.93 -32.35
N ASP A 66 2.57 5.67 -31.36
CA ASP A 66 2.50 5.21 -29.96
C ASP A 66 1.48 4.07 -29.80
N ILE A 67 0.34 4.11 -30.50
CA ILE A 67 -0.63 3.00 -30.55
C ILE A 67 0.03 1.75 -31.14
N ALA A 68 0.79 1.87 -32.22
CA ALA A 68 1.49 0.74 -32.82
C ALA A 68 2.53 0.13 -31.86
N VAL A 69 3.16 0.93 -31.00
CA VAL A 69 4.06 0.43 -29.94
C VAL A 69 3.28 -0.36 -28.88
N LEU A 70 2.10 0.11 -28.46
CA LEU A 70 1.23 -0.60 -27.52
C LEU A 70 0.76 -1.95 -28.09
N GLU A 71 0.36 -1.97 -29.36
CA GLU A 71 -0.08 -3.19 -30.06
C GLU A 71 1.04 -4.21 -30.21
N ARG A 72 2.26 -3.77 -30.58
CA ARG A 72 3.45 -4.62 -30.65
C ARG A 72 3.76 -5.30 -29.31
N ASN A 73 3.49 -4.62 -28.20
CA ASN A 73 3.68 -5.15 -26.84
C ASN A 73 2.43 -5.87 -26.30
N ARG A 74 1.39 -6.07 -27.12
CA ARG A 74 0.12 -6.72 -26.76
C ARG A 74 -0.61 -6.07 -25.58
N ILE A 75 -0.53 -4.74 -25.48
CA ILE A 75 -1.20 -3.94 -24.44
C ILE A 75 -2.47 -3.36 -25.03
N TYR A 76 -3.60 -4.02 -24.84
CA TYR A 76 -4.86 -3.64 -25.49
C TYR A 76 -5.80 -2.89 -24.55
N LEU A 77 -5.77 -3.21 -23.25
CA LEU A 77 -6.71 -2.71 -22.27
C LEU A 77 -6.03 -1.91 -21.16
N VAL A 78 -6.81 -1.05 -20.48
CA VAL A 78 -6.35 -0.33 -19.28
C VAL A 78 -5.94 -1.30 -18.17
N ARG A 79 -6.58 -2.47 -18.09
CA ARG A 79 -6.16 -3.55 -17.18
C ARG A 79 -4.69 -3.95 -17.40
N ASP A 80 -4.28 -4.10 -18.65
CA ASP A 80 -2.92 -4.53 -18.98
C ASP A 80 -1.90 -3.49 -18.50
N LEU A 81 -2.17 -2.21 -18.76
CA LEU A 81 -1.34 -1.08 -18.29
C LEU A 81 -1.16 -1.06 -16.76
N ARG A 82 -2.20 -1.42 -16.00
CA ARG A 82 -2.15 -1.48 -14.53
C ARG A 82 -1.31 -2.63 -13.99
N VAL A 83 -1.28 -3.76 -14.71
CA VAL A 83 -0.55 -4.97 -14.28
C VAL A 83 0.94 -4.91 -14.65
N LEU A 84 1.33 -4.01 -15.55
CA LEU A 84 2.72 -3.87 -16.00
C LEU A 84 3.69 -3.57 -14.84
N SER A 85 4.74 -4.39 -14.76
CA SER A 85 5.85 -4.17 -13.83
C SER A 85 6.66 -2.93 -14.21
N TYR A 86 7.43 -2.38 -13.26
CA TYR A 86 8.33 -1.25 -13.53
C TYR A 86 9.32 -1.54 -14.67
N GLN A 87 9.83 -2.77 -14.75
CA GLN A 87 10.75 -3.17 -15.82
C GLN A 87 10.06 -3.25 -17.18
N SER A 88 8.82 -3.75 -17.22
CA SER A 88 8.02 -3.81 -18.45
C SER A 88 7.73 -2.40 -18.98
N TRP A 89 7.42 -1.45 -18.09
CA TRP A 89 7.28 -0.05 -18.47
C TRP A 89 8.57 0.58 -19.02
N LYS A 90 9.73 0.11 -18.56
CA LYS A 90 11.03 0.57 -19.06
C LYS A 90 11.32 0.02 -20.45
N SER A 91 10.97 -1.25 -20.71
CA SER A 91 11.23 -1.91 -22.00
C SER A 91 10.33 -1.44 -23.14
N ILE A 92 9.14 -0.92 -22.87
CA ILE A 92 8.25 -0.39 -23.91
C ILE A 92 8.88 0.87 -24.53
N GLU A 93 9.00 0.93 -25.85
CA GLU A 93 9.62 2.04 -26.60
C GLU A 93 8.71 3.28 -26.76
N LEU A 94 7.96 3.63 -25.72
CA LEU A 94 7.19 4.87 -25.67
C LEU A 94 8.05 6.03 -25.16
N LEU A 95 7.72 7.25 -25.57
CA LEU A 95 8.35 8.45 -25.02
C LEU A 95 8.11 8.54 -23.50
N PRO A 96 9.10 8.98 -22.70
CA PRO A 96 8.95 9.06 -21.24
C PRO A 96 7.72 9.87 -20.79
N ILE A 97 7.44 10.98 -21.47
CA ILE A 97 6.26 11.82 -21.18
C ILE A 97 4.94 11.07 -21.37
N VAL A 98 4.83 10.24 -22.41
CA VAL A 98 3.65 9.42 -22.70
C VAL A 98 3.45 8.39 -21.59
N LYS A 99 4.55 7.74 -21.16
CA LYS A 99 4.52 6.78 -20.05
C LYS A 99 4.02 7.42 -18.75
N ASP A 100 4.52 8.61 -18.43
CA ASP A 100 4.13 9.31 -17.21
C ASP A 100 2.66 9.74 -17.25
N LEU A 101 2.16 10.21 -18.39
CA LEU A 101 0.75 10.57 -18.56
C LEU A 101 -0.16 9.35 -18.48
N LEU A 102 0.20 8.23 -19.12
CA LEU A 102 -0.56 6.98 -19.00
C LEU A 102 -0.59 6.50 -17.54
N ARG A 103 0.55 6.56 -16.83
CA ARG A 103 0.61 6.22 -15.40
C ARG A 103 -0.28 7.12 -14.56
N GLN A 104 -0.27 8.43 -14.81
CA GLN A 104 -1.14 9.37 -14.09
C GLN A 104 -2.61 9.06 -14.37
N ALA A 105 -2.97 8.80 -15.62
CA ALA A 105 -4.34 8.48 -16.00
C ALA A 105 -4.86 7.19 -15.34
N ILE A 106 -4.04 6.14 -15.26
CA ILE A 106 -4.46 4.87 -14.65
C ILE A 106 -4.46 4.88 -13.12
N VAL A 107 -3.64 5.74 -12.49
CA VAL A 107 -3.52 5.84 -11.01
C VAL A 107 -4.64 6.72 -10.43
N ARG A 108 -5.20 7.66 -11.20
CA ARG A 108 -6.36 8.45 -10.77
C ARG A 108 -7.51 7.51 -10.35
N GLY A 109 -8.01 7.73 -9.13
CA GLY A 109 -9.13 6.99 -8.54
C GLY A 109 -8.79 5.64 -7.91
N ILE A 110 -7.54 5.15 -7.96
CA ILE A 110 -7.16 3.93 -7.24
C ILE A 110 -6.61 4.31 -5.85
N PRO A 111 -7.31 3.99 -4.75
CA PRO A 111 -6.81 4.25 -3.41
C PRO A 111 -5.51 3.49 -3.20
N SER A 112 -4.51 4.15 -2.65
CA SER A 112 -3.21 3.51 -2.42
C SER A 112 -3.36 2.32 -1.47
N GLU A 113 -2.41 1.37 -1.49
CA GLU A 113 -2.43 0.25 -0.55
C GLU A 113 -2.45 0.71 0.92
N LYS A 114 -1.87 1.89 1.19
CA LYS A 114 -1.92 2.53 2.50
C LYS A 114 -3.33 3.00 2.84
N ASP A 115 -4.05 3.58 1.89
CA ASP A 115 -5.43 4.03 2.06
C ASP A 115 -6.37 2.84 2.28
N LEU A 116 -6.19 1.75 1.52
CA LEU A 116 -6.94 0.50 1.74
C LEU A 116 -6.67 -0.09 3.13
N LYS A 117 -5.41 -0.09 3.60
CA LYS A 117 -5.08 -0.52 4.97
C LYS A 117 -5.70 0.40 6.03
N TYR A 118 -5.73 1.70 5.78
CA TYR A 118 -6.35 2.68 6.66
C TYR A 118 -7.86 2.48 6.75
N GLN A 119 -8.54 2.31 5.61
CA GLN A 119 -9.98 2.02 5.54
C GLN A 119 -10.32 0.73 6.30
N ARG A 120 -9.60 -0.37 6.05
CA ARG A 120 -9.79 -1.64 6.80
C ARG A 120 -9.57 -1.48 8.31
N LYS A 121 -8.61 -0.64 8.73
CA LYS A 121 -8.36 -0.35 10.15
C LYS A 121 -9.50 0.48 10.76
N LYS A 122 -10.03 1.44 10.01
CA LYS A 122 -11.18 2.28 10.41
C LYS A 122 -12.44 1.43 10.57
N GLU A 123 -12.78 0.58 9.59
CA GLU A 123 -13.91 -0.35 9.65
C GLU A 123 -13.82 -1.32 10.84
N LYS A 124 -12.63 -1.88 11.11
CA LYS A 124 -12.42 -2.74 12.29
C LYS A 124 -12.65 -2.01 13.61
N LYS A 125 -12.23 -0.75 13.72
CA LYS A 125 -12.49 0.08 14.91
C LYS A 125 -13.98 0.37 15.06
N GLU A 126 -14.65 0.71 13.97
CA GLU A 126 -16.09 0.99 13.97
C GLU A 126 -16.91 -0.24 14.36
N LYS A 127 -16.57 -1.42 13.82
CA LYS A 127 -17.20 -2.69 14.21
C LYS A 127 -17.03 -2.98 15.70
N LYS A 128 -15.80 -2.84 16.22
CA LYS A 128 -15.52 -3.03 17.66
C LYS A 128 -16.29 -2.04 18.55
N TYR A 129 -16.48 -0.81 18.08
CA TYR A 129 -17.29 0.20 18.78
C TYR A 129 -18.78 -0.18 18.81
N LYS A 130 -19.33 -0.60 17.67
CA LYS A 130 -20.72 -1.07 17.55
C LYS A 130 -21.01 -2.30 18.42
N ASP A 131 -20.08 -3.26 18.46
CA ASP A 131 -20.23 -4.47 19.30
C ASP A 131 -20.24 -4.10 20.79
N LYS A 132 -19.33 -3.21 21.23
CA LYS A 132 -19.28 -2.73 22.63
C LYS A 132 -20.56 -2.00 23.05
N TYR A 133 -21.21 -1.28 22.13
CA TYR A 133 -22.46 -0.56 22.42
C TYR A 133 -23.67 -1.49 22.52
N LYS A 134 -23.76 -2.50 21.65
CA LYS A 134 -24.84 -3.50 21.69
C LYS A 134 -24.86 -4.30 22.99
N ASP A 135 -23.68 -4.63 23.53
CA ASP A 135 -23.59 -5.31 24.83
C ASP A 135 -24.03 -4.40 25.99
N LYS A 136 -23.76 -3.10 25.89
CA LYS A 136 -24.17 -2.12 26.90
C LYS A 136 -25.68 -1.92 26.93
N ASP A 137 -26.33 -1.87 25.76
CA ASP A 137 -27.78 -1.76 25.66
C ASP A 137 -28.49 -3.01 26.20
N LYS A 138 -28.00 -4.22 25.87
CA LYS A 138 -28.49 -5.48 26.47
C LYS A 138 -28.34 -5.52 27.99
N TYR A 139 -27.25 -4.99 28.53
CA TYR A 139 -27.04 -4.94 29.98
C TYR A 139 -28.02 -3.98 30.67
N LYS A 140 -28.38 -2.88 30.00
CA LYS A 140 -29.30 -1.86 30.54
C LYS A 140 -30.74 -2.34 30.61
N ASP A 141 -31.20 -3.13 29.63
CA ASP A 141 -32.54 -3.74 29.66
C ASP A 141 -32.66 -4.78 30.79
N LYS A 142 -31.61 -5.57 31.05
CA LYS A 142 -31.63 -6.60 32.11
C LYS A 142 -31.79 -6.05 33.54
N TYR A 143 -31.39 -4.79 33.78
CA TYR A 143 -31.54 -4.16 35.10
C TYR A 143 -32.83 -3.36 35.24
N LYS A 144 -33.49 -2.97 34.15
CA LYS A 144 -34.72 -2.17 34.20
C LYS A 144 -35.94 -2.98 34.67
N ASP A 145 -35.93 -4.30 34.49
CA ASP A 145 -36.96 -5.20 35.03
C ASP A 145 -36.71 -5.59 36.50
N LYS A 146 -35.55 -5.25 37.08
CA LYS A 146 -35.20 -5.67 38.44
C LYS A 146 -35.60 -4.68 39.54
N ASP A 147 -36.06 -3.49 39.16
CA ASP A 147 -36.47 -2.42 40.08
C ASP A 147 -38.00 -2.33 40.28
N LYS A 148 -38.78 -3.32 39.81
CA LYS A 148 -40.23 -3.38 40.08
C LYS A 148 -40.65 -4.24 41.26
N ASP A 149 -39.73 -5.01 41.85
CA ASP A 149 -40.01 -5.87 43.01
C ASP A 149 -38.89 -5.76 44.07
N LYS A 150 -38.77 -4.64 44.78
CA LYS A 150 -38.09 -4.61 46.08
C LYS A 150 -38.30 -3.30 46.86
N ASP A 151 -39.45 -3.20 47.49
CA ASP A 151 -39.49 -2.67 48.86
C ASP A 151 -38.92 -3.76 49.79
N ASN A 152 -37.84 -3.46 50.50
CA ASN A 152 -37.56 -3.80 51.91
C ASN A 152 -36.04 -3.93 52.21
N SER A 153 -35.63 -3.28 53.31
CA SER A 153 -34.48 -3.59 54.20
C SER A 153 -33.05 -3.07 53.91
N SER A 154 -32.75 -1.93 54.57
CA SER A 154 -31.59 -1.52 55.42
C SER A 154 -30.14 -2.04 55.25
N SER A 155 -29.23 -1.05 55.16
CA SER A 155 -27.94 -0.80 55.88
C SER A 155 -26.75 -1.80 55.76
N THR A 156 -25.44 -1.47 55.69
CA THR A 156 -24.60 -0.39 56.25
C THR A 156 -23.16 -0.45 55.64
N THR A 157 -22.42 0.68 55.65
CA THR A 157 -20.94 0.91 55.80
C THR A 157 -19.91 0.41 54.75
N SER A 158 -19.25 1.31 53.98
CA SER A 158 -17.86 1.89 54.13
C SER A 158 -16.74 0.98 53.55
N ASP A 159 -15.64 1.38 52.89
CA ASP A 159 -14.92 2.65 52.66
C ASP A 159 -13.81 2.46 51.58
N SER A 160 -13.35 3.58 50.97
CA SER A 160 -11.98 3.93 50.49
C SER A 160 -11.29 3.17 49.31
N THR A 161 -10.40 3.71 48.44
CA THR A 161 -9.93 5.03 47.94
C THR A 161 -8.89 4.78 46.80
N THR A 162 -8.47 5.85 46.08
CA THR A 162 -7.25 6.08 45.23
C THR A 162 -7.41 5.86 43.70
N SER A 163 -7.47 6.90 42.85
CA SER A 163 -6.43 7.83 42.29
C SER A 163 -5.34 7.14 41.45
N GLY A 164 -4.90 7.58 40.26
CA GLY A 164 -5.18 8.74 39.40
C GLY A 164 -4.30 8.69 38.11
N SER A 165 -4.38 9.77 37.33
CA SER A 165 -3.41 10.27 36.31
C SER A 165 -3.33 9.52 34.96
N GLY A 166 -3.35 10.13 33.77
CA GLY A 166 -3.17 11.51 33.35
C GLY A 166 -2.06 11.60 32.29
N SER A 167 -2.30 12.40 31.23
CA SER A 167 -1.32 13.14 30.41
C SER A 167 -1.16 12.78 28.91
N ASP A 168 -1.56 13.77 28.12
CA ASP A 168 -1.29 14.07 26.72
C ASP A 168 0.14 14.61 26.49
N SER A 169 0.61 14.68 25.22
CA SER A 169 1.31 15.84 24.60
C SER A 169 2.12 15.48 23.32
N ASP A 170 1.62 16.02 22.21
CA ASP A 170 2.21 16.76 21.08
C ASP A 170 3.72 16.91 20.76
N SER A 171 3.97 16.91 19.44
CA SER A 171 4.75 17.84 18.56
C SER A 171 6.29 17.83 18.33
N ASP A 172 6.60 18.09 17.05
CA ASP A 172 7.72 18.85 16.43
C ASP A 172 8.93 18.17 15.72
N ASP A 173 8.94 18.35 14.39
CA ASP A 173 9.95 18.92 13.46
C ASP A 173 11.41 18.42 13.23
N LEU A 174 11.65 18.06 11.95
CA LEU A 174 12.81 18.34 11.05
C LEU A 174 14.18 17.63 11.20
N PRO A 175 15.09 17.62 10.18
CA PRO A 175 14.95 18.03 8.77
C PRO A 175 15.30 16.96 7.71
N SER A 176 14.82 17.22 6.50
CA SER A 176 15.16 16.57 5.24
C SER A 176 16.56 16.99 4.76
N ILE A 177 17.46 16.03 4.54
CA ILE A 177 18.69 16.25 3.76
C ILE A 177 18.58 15.48 2.45
N LYS A 178 18.37 16.24 1.37
CA LYS A 178 18.48 15.80 -0.02
C LYS A 178 19.93 15.96 -0.49
N ARG A 179 20.34 15.10 -1.44
CA ARG A 179 21.36 15.23 -2.53
C ARG A 179 22.45 14.14 -2.50
N PRO A 180 23.16 13.89 -3.62
CA PRO A 180 22.66 13.38 -4.90
C PRO A 180 23.42 12.10 -5.32
N LEU A 181 22.79 11.21 -6.07
CA LEU A 181 23.49 10.10 -6.73
C LEU A 181 24.03 10.61 -8.08
N THR A 182 25.31 10.91 -8.14
CA THR A 182 26.06 11.04 -9.40
C THR A 182 26.54 9.66 -9.83
N ALA A 183 26.36 9.38 -11.12
CA ALA A 183 26.80 8.17 -11.78
C ALA A 183 28.30 8.21 -12.10
N ALA A 184 28.99 7.09 -11.87
CA ALA A 184 30.21 6.66 -12.56
C ALA A 184 30.22 5.12 -12.47
N ILE A 185 29.76 4.40 -13.50
CA ILE A 185 30.52 3.86 -14.65
C ILE A 185 31.61 2.86 -14.22
N LEU A 186 31.34 1.59 -14.57
CA LEU A 186 32.23 0.47 -14.95
C LEU A 186 33.39 0.10 -14.01
N SER A 187 33.36 -1.14 -13.48
CA SER A 187 34.32 -2.20 -13.87
C SER A 187 34.11 -3.46 -13.02
N ALA A 188 34.06 -4.62 -13.69
CA ALA A 188 33.99 -5.94 -13.08
C ALA A 188 35.23 -6.19 -12.20
N THR A 189 35.03 -6.28 -10.90
CA THR A 189 36.00 -6.87 -9.97
C THR A 189 35.18 -7.57 -8.89
N THR A 190 35.31 -8.90 -8.80
CA THR A 190 34.88 -9.79 -7.70
C THR A 190 34.04 -9.12 -6.60
N LEU A 191 32.72 -9.32 -6.67
CA LEU A 191 31.81 -8.91 -5.59
C LEU A 191 32.35 -9.49 -4.26
N PRO A 192 32.50 -8.67 -3.20
CA PRO A 192 32.81 -9.22 -1.90
C PRO A 192 31.72 -10.23 -1.59
N ALA A 193 32.13 -11.46 -1.25
CA ALA A 193 31.23 -12.53 -0.84
C ALA A 193 30.14 -11.93 0.06
N ARG A 194 28.88 -12.19 -0.28
CA ARG A 194 27.76 -11.73 0.54
C ARG A 194 28.11 -12.04 1.99
N ARG A 195 28.21 -11.01 2.83
CA ARG A 195 28.55 -11.12 4.25
C ARG A 195 27.51 -11.92 5.07
N ILE A 196 26.47 -12.40 4.41
CA ILE A 196 25.40 -13.24 4.95
C ILE A 196 25.23 -14.39 3.96
N ALA A 197 25.51 -15.60 4.42
CA ALA A 197 25.32 -16.85 3.69
C ALA A 197 24.38 -17.76 4.49
N LEU A 198 23.72 -18.70 3.80
CA LEU A 198 22.97 -19.76 4.47
C LEU A 198 23.95 -20.78 5.06
N HIS A 199 23.63 -21.32 6.23
CA HIS A 199 24.45 -22.40 6.80
C HIS A 199 24.29 -23.68 5.95
N PRO A 200 25.38 -24.36 5.56
CA PRO A 200 25.34 -25.49 4.63
C PRO A 200 24.56 -26.70 5.15
N SER A 201 24.61 -26.95 6.46
CA SER A 201 23.88 -28.07 7.09
C SER A 201 22.52 -27.69 7.68
N ASN A 202 22.22 -26.40 7.87
CA ASN A 202 21.00 -25.96 8.55
C ASN A 202 20.39 -24.72 7.89
N PRO A 203 19.34 -24.88 7.06
CA PRO A 203 18.73 -23.75 6.33
C PRO A 203 17.99 -22.75 7.23
N SER A 204 17.81 -23.08 8.52
CA SER A 204 17.25 -22.18 9.54
C SER A 204 18.30 -21.25 10.15
N ARG A 205 19.58 -21.43 9.80
CA ARG A 205 20.70 -20.64 10.31
C ARG A 205 21.49 -19.96 9.19
N LEU A 206 22.17 -18.88 9.55
CA LEU A 206 22.96 -18.03 8.68
C LEU A 206 24.38 -17.92 9.20
N LEU A 207 25.33 -17.87 8.27
CA LEU A 207 26.70 -17.49 8.53
C LEU A 207 26.86 -16.01 8.18
N VAL A 208 27.23 -15.22 9.17
CA VAL A 208 27.37 -13.77 9.08
C VAL A 208 28.82 -13.38 9.33
N THR A 209 29.47 -12.84 8.31
CA THR A 209 30.86 -12.38 8.40
C THR A 209 30.89 -10.87 8.64
N THR A 210 31.43 -10.48 9.78
CA THR A 210 31.57 -9.08 10.19
C THR A 210 32.67 -8.34 9.42
N ALA A 211 32.72 -7.01 9.54
CA ALA A 211 33.79 -6.22 8.95
C ALA A 211 35.18 -6.53 9.51
N SER A 212 35.26 -7.02 10.75
CA SER A 212 36.49 -7.47 11.38
C SER A 212 36.94 -8.86 10.91
N GLY A 213 36.17 -9.52 10.04
CA GLY A 213 36.47 -10.87 9.54
C GLY A 213 35.98 -11.99 10.45
N ALA A 214 35.40 -11.70 11.62
CA ALA A 214 34.81 -12.72 12.47
C ALA A 214 33.48 -13.24 11.89
N THR A 215 33.32 -14.57 11.86
CA THR A 215 32.13 -15.24 11.38
C THR A 215 31.26 -15.71 12.55
N TYR A 216 29.97 -15.43 12.46
CA TYR A 216 28.97 -15.81 13.46
C TYR A 216 27.89 -16.64 12.80
N GLU A 217 27.47 -17.71 13.45
CA GLU A 217 26.26 -18.44 13.13
C GLU A 217 25.08 -17.80 13.87
N THR A 218 24.02 -17.44 13.15
CA THR A 218 22.82 -16.84 13.74
C THR A 218 21.54 -17.47 13.20
N ASP A 219 20.42 -17.25 13.86
CA ASP A 219 19.11 -17.65 13.33
C ASP A 219 18.76 -16.84 12.07
N ARG A 220 18.09 -17.49 11.11
CA ARG A 220 17.69 -16.88 9.84
C ARG A 220 16.57 -15.87 9.97
N PHE A 221 15.67 -16.07 10.92
CA PHE A 221 14.44 -15.30 11.02
C PHE A 221 14.50 -14.29 12.15
N CYS A 222 14.20 -13.04 11.84
CA CYS A 222 14.10 -11.98 12.84
C CYS A 222 12.95 -12.26 13.85
N PRO A 223 13.21 -12.18 15.17
CA PRO A 223 12.23 -12.50 16.22
C PRO A 223 11.03 -11.54 16.30
N HIS A 224 11.03 -10.44 15.54
CA HIS A 224 9.91 -9.49 15.51
C HIS A 224 8.71 -10.02 14.70
N LYS A 225 8.92 -10.31 13.41
CA LYS A 225 7.86 -10.76 12.47
C LYS A 225 8.37 -11.82 11.48
N ARG A 226 9.32 -12.64 11.93
CA ARG A 226 9.97 -13.70 11.12
C ARG A 226 10.48 -13.21 9.77
N ALA A 227 11.02 -11.99 9.73
CA ALA A 227 11.62 -11.46 8.50
C ALA A 227 12.91 -12.24 8.19
N ASP A 228 13.09 -12.63 6.93
CA ASP A 228 14.26 -13.40 6.50
C ASP A 228 15.51 -12.51 6.47
N LEU A 229 16.45 -12.76 7.38
CA LEU A 229 17.71 -12.04 7.49
C LEU A 229 18.70 -12.41 6.38
N ALA A 230 18.50 -13.54 5.67
CA ALA A 230 19.30 -13.86 4.49
C ALA A 230 19.05 -12.88 3.35
N THR A 231 17.80 -12.41 3.24
CA THR A 231 17.35 -11.52 2.16
C THR A 231 17.35 -10.07 2.61
N TRP A 232 16.97 -9.80 3.86
CA TRP A 232 16.73 -8.46 4.39
C TRP A 232 17.71 -8.08 5.51
N GLY A 233 18.72 -8.90 5.79
CA GLY A 233 19.78 -8.57 6.74
C GLY A 233 20.85 -7.69 6.10
N ALA A 234 21.44 -6.81 6.90
CA ALA A 234 22.62 -6.04 6.57
C ALA A 234 23.57 -6.02 7.76
N VAL A 235 24.84 -6.30 7.53
CA VAL A 235 25.88 -6.26 8.57
C VAL A 235 26.41 -4.83 8.69
N VAL A 236 26.32 -4.24 9.88
CA VAL A 236 26.80 -2.90 10.19
C VAL A 236 27.77 -3.01 11.37
N GLY A 237 29.07 -2.88 11.10
CA GLY A 237 30.12 -3.11 12.10
C GLY A 237 30.09 -4.55 12.64
N SER A 238 29.83 -4.70 13.94
CA SER A 238 29.66 -5.97 14.65
C SER A 238 28.19 -6.34 14.93
N ALA A 239 27.24 -5.64 14.30
CA ALA A 239 25.81 -5.90 14.45
C ALA A 239 25.14 -6.35 13.15
N LEU A 240 24.14 -7.22 13.27
CA LEU A 240 23.25 -7.59 12.17
C LEU A 240 21.97 -6.77 12.27
N ARG A 241 21.66 -5.98 11.24
CA ARG A 241 20.47 -5.15 11.17
C ARG A 241 19.45 -5.73 10.18
N CYS A 242 18.20 -5.85 10.62
CA CYS A 242 17.07 -6.19 9.75
C CYS A 242 16.55 -4.92 9.05
N SER A 243 16.62 -4.86 7.72
CA SER A 243 16.20 -3.69 6.93
C SER A 243 14.68 -3.45 6.92
N LYS A 244 13.87 -4.46 7.27
CA LYS A 244 12.41 -4.36 7.26
C LYS A 244 11.82 -3.54 8.41
N HIS A 245 12.42 -3.63 9.60
CA HIS A 245 11.92 -2.98 10.81
C HIS A 245 13.02 -2.31 11.64
N SER A 246 14.25 -2.26 11.11
CA SER A 246 15.42 -1.63 11.74
C SER A 246 15.78 -2.23 13.11
N TRP A 247 15.55 -3.52 13.30
CA TRP A 247 16.03 -4.24 14.49
C TRP A 247 17.51 -4.54 14.33
N GLU A 248 18.27 -4.28 15.38
CA GLU A 248 19.73 -4.42 15.38
C GLU A 248 20.14 -5.42 16.46
N PHE A 249 20.94 -6.40 16.05
CA PHE A 249 21.36 -7.52 16.88
C PHE A 249 22.88 -7.48 17.02
N ALA A 250 23.37 -7.27 18.23
CA ALA A 250 24.82 -7.22 18.49
C ALA A 250 25.39 -8.65 18.45
N LEU A 251 26.17 -9.00 17.42
CA LEU A 251 26.65 -10.37 17.20
C LEU A 251 27.59 -10.83 18.32
N GLU A 252 28.42 -9.92 18.84
CA GLU A 252 29.32 -10.17 19.97
C GLU A 252 28.58 -10.50 21.28
N ARG A 253 27.36 -10.00 21.45
CA ARG A 253 26.53 -10.21 22.65
C ARG A 253 25.44 -11.26 22.41
N GLY A 254 25.78 -12.35 21.71
CA GLY A 254 24.83 -13.43 21.42
C GLY A 254 23.70 -13.05 20.46
N GLY A 255 23.83 -11.93 19.74
CA GLY A 255 22.80 -11.47 18.80
C GLY A 255 21.58 -10.86 19.50
N ILE A 256 21.74 -10.31 20.71
CA ILE A 256 20.63 -9.71 21.47
C ILE A 256 20.33 -8.31 20.95
N CYS A 257 19.04 -7.99 20.79
CA CYS A 257 18.57 -6.65 20.45
C CYS A 257 18.51 -5.75 21.68
N ALA A 258 19.28 -4.66 21.68
CA ALA A 258 19.37 -3.72 22.80
C ALA A 258 18.02 -3.08 23.17
N ARG A 259 17.10 -2.91 22.21
CA ARG A 259 15.81 -2.23 22.43
C ARG A 259 14.72 -3.11 23.04
N GLN A 260 14.80 -4.43 22.87
CA GLN A 260 13.67 -5.33 23.07
C GLN A 260 14.04 -6.65 23.75
N GLY A 261 15.32 -6.90 24.04
CA GLY A 261 15.79 -8.08 24.78
C GLY A 261 15.69 -9.42 24.05
N LYS A 262 15.06 -9.47 22.86
CA LYS A 262 15.00 -10.68 22.03
C LYS A 262 16.26 -10.80 21.16
N GLY A 263 16.76 -12.03 20.97
CA GLY A 263 17.98 -12.29 20.21
C GLY A 263 17.79 -13.21 19.01
N ILE A 264 18.86 -13.33 18.22
CA ILE A 264 18.99 -14.26 17.08
C ILE A 264 20.01 -15.38 17.34
N ASN A 265 20.31 -15.66 18.61
CA ASN A 265 21.21 -16.72 19.06
C ASN A 265 22.53 -16.75 18.29
N ALA A 266 23.23 -15.63 18.25
CA ALA A 266 24.50 -15.52 17.54
C ALA A 266 25.61 -16.26 18.29
N CYS A 267 26.25 -17.21 17.63
CA CYS A 267 27.39 -17.96 18.14
C CYS A 267 28.60 -17.70 17.24
N ARG A 268 29.75 -17.38 17.81
CA ARG A 268 30.98 -17.23 17.01
C ARG A 268 31.42 -18.60 16.50
N VAL A 269 31.63 -18.71 15.18
CA VAL A 269 32.22 -19.90 14.58
C VAL A 269 33.73 -19.72 14.66
N ASN A 270 34.40 -20.58 15.42
CA ASN A 270 35.85 -20.67 15.39
C ASN A 270 36.22 -21.74 14.36
N ASP A 271 37.03 -21.35 13.38
CA ASP A 271 37.72 -22.30 12.52
C ASP A 271 38.79 -22.99 13.40
N TRP A 272 38.59 -24.27 13.68
CA TRP A 272 39.55 -25.12 14.41
C TRP A 272 40.36 -25.97 13.44
#